data_AF-A0A2N1KIV2-F1
#
_entry.id   AF-A0A2N1KIV2-F1
#
_cell.length_a   1.000
_cell.length_b   1.000
_cell.length_c   1.000
_cell.angle_alpha   90.00
_cell.angle_beta   90.00
_cell.angle_gamma   90.00
#
_symmetry.space_group_name_H-M   'P 1'
#
loop_
_entity.id
_entity.type
_entity.pdbx_description
1 polymer ?
#
loop_
_entity_poly.entity_id
_entity_poly.type
_entity_poly.pdbx_seq_one_letter_code
_entity_poly.pdbx_strand_id
1 'polypeptide(L)'
;MFVHQFGTALCIFIFLFIQGLLLVYIVNKYHQNKKITIPAFLMLGFCFSVTLGLYYFLDVINEFYLIPLIVIYGLEMVILLVFYLLKRV
;
A
#
# COMPACT_ATOMS: atom_id res chain seq x y z
N MET A 1 4.21 26.41 -5.23
CA MET A 1 2.93 25.70 -5.01
C MET A 1 2.72 24.57 -6.01
N PHE A 2 2.62 24.85 -7.31
CA PHE A 2 2.39 23.82 -8.36
C PHE A 2 3.46 22.71 -8.44
N VAL A 3 4.75 23.07 -8.42
CA VAL A 3 5.87 22.11 -8.44
C VAL A 3 5.85 21.17 -7.23
N HIS A 4 5.44 21.69 -6.07
CA HIS A 4 5.35 20.92 -4.84
C HIS A 4 4.22 19.89 -4.91
N GLN A 5 3.02 20.30 -5.35
CA GLN A 5 1.87 19.40 -5.50
C GLN A 5 2.11 18.33 -6.57
N PHE A 6 2.72 18.69 -7.70
CA PHE A 6 3.08 17.73 -8.75
C PHE A 6 4.10 16.69 -8.25
N GLY A 7 5.13 17.14 -7.52
CA GLY A 7 6.12 16.25 -6.91
C GLY A 7 5.49 15.27 -5.92
N THR A 8 4.61 15.75 -5.03
CA THR A 8 3.92 14.89 -4.07
C THR A 8 2.99 13.88 -4.74
N ALA A 9 2.28 14.27 -5.81
CA ALA A 9 1.40 13.36 -6.55
C ALA A 9 2.19 12.25 -7.25
N LEU A 10 3.33 12.61 -7.85
CA LEU A 10 4.24 11.64 -8.48
C LEU A 10 4.82 10.68 -7.43
N CYS A 11 5.19 11.16 -6.25
CA CYS A 11 5.63 10.30 -5.15
C CYS A 11 4.54 9.33 -4.71
N ILE A 12 3.29 9.78 -4.53
CA ILE A 12 2.15 8.91 -4.18
C ILE A 12 1.98 7.81 -5.24
N PHE A 13 2.04 8.16 -6.52
CA PHE A 13 1.92 7.19 -7.60
C PHE A 13 3.02 6.12 -7.54
N ILE A 14 4.27 6.52 -7.31
CA ILE A 14 5.41 5.59 -7.19
C ILE A 14 5.22 4.66 -5.98
N PHE A 15 4.80 5.18 -4.83
CA PHE A 15 4.58 4.35 -3.64
C PHE A 15 3.43 3.36 -3.84
N LEU A 16 2.31 3.77 -4.46
CA LEU A 16 1.21 2.87 -4.82
C LEU A 16 1.68 1.76 -5.76
N PHE A 17 2.52 2.09 -6.74
CA PHE A 17 3.10 1.11 -7.65
C PHE A 17 3.99 0.10 -6.91
N ILE A 18 4.86 0.56 -6.01
CA ILE A 18 5.71 -0.31 -5.17
C ILE A 18 4.86 -1.20 -4.27
N GLN A 19 3.80 -0.67 -3.66
CA GLN A 19 2.85 -1.44 -2.85
C GLN A 19 2.18 -2.56 -3.67
N GLY A 20 1.66 -2.23 -4.86
CA GLY A 20 1.09 -3.21 -5.77
C GLY A 20 2.05 -4.33 -6.15
N LEU A 21 3.32 -4.00 -6.44
CA LEU A 21 4.36 -5.00 -6.71
C LEU A 21 4.67 -5.88 -5.48
N LEU A 22 4.73 -5.30 -4.28
CA LEU A 22 4.91 -6.04 -3.03
C LEU A 22 3.75 -7.02 -2.79
N LEU A 23 2.53 -6.58 -3.07
CA LEU A 23 1.32 -7.39 -2.94
C LEU A 23 1.36 -8.59 -3.91
N VAL A 24 1.66 -8.34 -5.19
CA VAL A 24 1.84 -9.39 -6.21
C VAL A 24 2.96 -10.35 -5.80
N TYR A 25 4.07 -9.85 -5.28
CA TYR A 25 5.18 -10.66 -4.79
C TYR A 25 4.75 -11.59 -3.64
N ILE A 26 3.99 -11.06 -2.67
CA ILE A 26 3.48 -11.84 -1.53
C ILE A 26 2.52 -12.93 -2.03
N VAL A 27 1.59 -12.59 -2.92
CA VAL A 27 0.65 -13.53 -3.52
C VAL A 27 1.39 -14.63 -4.28
N ASN A 28 2.38 -14.29 -5.10
CA ASN A 28 3.16 -15.26 -5.86
C ASN A 28 3.99 -16.18 -4.94
N LYS A 29 4.61 -15.62 -3.89
CA LYS A 29 5.31 -16.44 -2.89
C LYS A 29 4.37 -17.36 -2.13
N TYR A 30 3.17 -16.89 -1.81
CA TYR A 30 2.13 -17.71 -1.19
C TYR A 30 1.74 -18.87 -2.11
N HIS A 31 1.46 -18.62 -3.39
CA HIS A 31 1.13 -19.66 -4.36
C HIS A 31 2.24 -20.71 -4.47
N GLN A 32 3.50 -20.30 -4.41
CA GLN A 32 4.64 -21.21 -4.46
C GLN A 32 4.91 -21.94 -3.13
N ASN A 33 4.03 -21.82 -2.11
CA ASN A 33 4.22 -22.34 -0.75
C ASN A 33 5.54 -21.89 -0.08
N LYS A 34 6.15 -20.81 -0.58
CA LYS A 34 7.39 -20.26 -0.02
C LYS A 34 7.08 -19.49 1.26
N LYS A 35 8.04 -19.43 2.19
CA LYS A 35 7.91 -18.59 3.38
C LYS A 35 7.81 -17.13 2.96
N ILE A 36 6.71 -16.48 3.36
CA ILE A 36 6.57 -15.04 3.24
C ILE A 36 7.40 -14.44 4.37
N THR A 37 8.28 -13.52 4.02
CA THR A 37 9.17 -12.87 4.97
C THR A 37 8.44 -11.74 5.68
N ILE A 38 8.41 -11.75 7.02
CA ILE A 38 7.95 -10.64 7.88
C ILE A 38 8.38 -9.24 7.38
N PRO A 39 9.62 -9.01 6.89
CA PRO A 39 10.01 -7.70 6.36
C PRO A 39 9.18 -7.24 5.15
N ALA A 40 8.58 -8.13 4.35
CA ALA A 40 7.71 -7.72 3.25
C ALA A 40 6.40 -7.09 3.74
N PHE A 41 5.84 -7.61 4.84
CA PHE A 41 4.67 -7.02 5.50
C PHE A 41 5.02 -5.68 6.17
N LEU A 42 6.19 -5.59 6.81
CA LEU A 42 6.67 -4.33 7.37
C LEU A 42 6.90 -3.27 6.28
N MET A 43 7.48 -3.64 5.13
CA MET A 43 7.67 -2.74 3.98
C MET A 43 6.34 -2.21 3.43
N LEU A 44 5.31 -3.04 3.36
CA LEU A 44 3.96 -2.63 2.98
C LEU A 44 3.39 -1.60 3.96
N GLY A 45 3.52 -1.85 5.27
CA GLY A 45 3.11 -0.91 6.31
C GLY A 45 3.88 0.42 6.28
N PHE A 46 5.18 0.39 6.02
CA PHE A 46 5.99 1.61 5.86
C PHE A 46 5.58 2.41 4.62
N CYS A 47 5.41 1.75 3.47
CA CYS A 47 4.93 2.42 2.26
C CYS A 47 3.54 3.04 2.49
N PHE A 48 2.71 2.39 3.30
CA PHE A 48 1.40 2.92 3.68
C PHE A 48 1.51 4.22 4.48
N SER A 49 2.29 4.21 5.56
CA SER A 49 2.50 5.41 6.39
C SER A 49 3.06 6.58 5.58
N VAL A 50 3.99 6.30 4.66
CA VAL A 50 4.56 7.33 3.77
C VAL A 50 3.52 7.84 2.77
N THR A 51 2.73 6.97 2.16
CA THR A 51 1.70 7.38 1.18
C THR A 51 0.60 8.19 1.85
N LEU A 52 0.19 7.80 3.06
CA LEU A 52 -0.77 8.55 3.88
C LEU A 52 -0.20 9.92 4.29
N GLY A 53 1.07 9.98 4.72
CA GLY A 53 1.75 11.23 5.03
C GLY A 53 1.85 12.17 3.82
N LEU A 54 2.23 11.64 2.65
CA LEU A 54 2.29 12.40 1.40
C LEU A 54 0.90 12.89 0.98
N TYR A 55 -0.14 12.10 1.21
CA TYR A 55 -1.52 12.47 0.92
C TYR A 55 -1.96 13.66 1.78
N TYR A 56 -1.74 13.62 3.11
CA TYR A 56 -2.05 14.76 4.00
C TYR A 56 -1.26 16.02 3.61
N PHE A 57 -0.04 15.85 3.11
CA PHE A 57 0.82 16.96 2.69
C PHE A 57 0.37 17.59 1.36
N LEU A 58 -0.40 16.89 0.53
CA LEU A 58 -0.82 17.38 -0.77
C LEU A 58 -1.93 18.44 -0.68
N ASP A 59 -2.47 18.68 0.53
CA ASP A 59 -3.51 19.67 0.83
C ASP A 59 -4.66 19.61 -0.19
N VAL A 60 -4.98 18.37 -0.62
CA VAL A 60 -6.10 18.11 -1.53
C VAL A 60 -7.35 18.17 -0.69
N ILE A 61 -7.93 19.36 -0.64
CA ILE A 61 -9.20 19.70 0.02
C ILE A 61 -10.38 18.83 -0.52
N ASN A 62 -10.18 18.08 -1.61
CA ASN A 62 -11.17 17.13 -2.12
C ASN A 62 -11.05 15.75 -1.45
N GLU A 63 -11.83 15.57 -0.39
CA GLU A 63 -12.06 14.30 0.32
C GLU A 63 -12.43 13.12 -0.60
N PHE A 64 -12.93 13.41 -1.82
CA PHE A 64 -13.30 12.40 -2.82
C PHE A 64 -12.17 11.44 -3.23
N TYR A 65 -10.90 11.87 -3.18
CA TYR A 65 -9.77 11.00 -3.52
C TYR A 65 -9.25 10.18 -2.33
N LEU A 66 -9.69 10.51 -1.12
CA LEU A 66 -9.28 9.88 0.14
C LEU A 66 -9.97 8.51 0.29
N ILE A 67 -11.24 8.46 -0.08
CA ILE A 67 -12.09 7.27 0.06
C ILE A 67 -11.59 6.10 -0.80
N PRO A 68 -11.32 6.25 -2.11
CA PRO A 68 -10.81 5.15 -2.93
C PRO A 68 -9.46 4.63 -2.43
N LEU A 69 -8.59 5.54 -1.97
CA LEU A 69 -7.29 5.19 -1.41
C LEU A 69 -7.46 4.33 -0.15
N ILE A 70 -8.31 4.76 0.80
CA ILE A 70 -8.65 4.00 2.01
C ILE A 70 -9.28 2.64 1.67
N VAL A 71 -10.16 2.59 0.67
CA VAL A 71 -10.83 1.33 0.27
C VAL A 71 -9.83 0.33 -0.32
N ILE A 72 -8.93 0.79 -1.19
CA ILE A 72 -7.85 -0.05 -1.74
C ILE A 72 -6.98 -0.58 -0.60
N TYR A 73 -6.64 0.28 0.38
CA TYR A 73 -5.85 -0.11 1.54
C TYR A 73 -6.57 -1.06 2.51
N GLY A 74 -7.86 -0.86 2.73
CA GLY A 74 -8.70 -1.76 3.51
C GLY A 74 -8.74 -3.15 2.89
N LEU A 75 -8.89 -3.23 1.57
CA LEU A 75 -8.82 -4.48 0.83
C LEU A 75 -7.42 -5.13 0.92
N GLU A 76 -6.35 -4.34 0.81
CA GLU A 76 -4.97 -4.82 0.99
C GLU A 76 -4.76 -5.49 2.35
N MET A 77 -5.20 -4.84 3.43
CA MET A 77 -5.08 -5.35 4.79
C MET A 77 -5.93 -6.61 5.01
N VAL A 78 -7.14 -6.66 4.45
CA VAL A 78 -7.99 -7.87 4.48
C VAL A 78 -7.33 -9.02 3.74
N ILE A 79 -6.75 -8.78 2.56
CA ILE A 79 -6.04 -9.79 1.78
C ILE A 79 -4.85 -10.34 2.59
N LEU A 80 -4.04 -9.46 3.20
CA LEU A 80 -2.92 -9.86 4.04
C LEU A 80 -3.36 -10.65 5.29
N LEU A 81 -4.47 -10.25 5.93
CA LEU A 81 -5.06 -10.94 7.08
C LEU A 81 -5.52 -12.35 6.69
N VAL A 82 -6.22 -12.49 5.57
CA VAL A 82 -6.68 -13.78 5.03
C VAL A 82 -5.49 -14.68 4.73
N PHE A 83 -4.44 -14.16 4.09
CA PHE A 83 -3.21 -14.94 3.84
C PHE A 83 -2.51 -15.39 5.14
N TYR A 84 -2.51 -14.54 6.17
CA TYR A 84 -1.94 -14.90 7.47
C TYR A 84 -2.74 -16.00 8.16
N LEU A 85 -4.07 -15.91 8.14
CA LEU A 85 -4.97 -16.90 8.74
C LEU A 85 -4.91 -18.24 8.01
N LEU A 86 -4.95 -18.24 6.67
CA LEU A 86 -4.91 -19.46 5.85
C LEU A 86 -3.62 -20.25 6.03
N LYS A 87 -2.49 -19.60 6.33
CA LYS A 87 -1.21 -20.28 6.56
C LYS A 87 -1.08 -20.89 7.96
N ARG A 88 -1.94 -20.51 8.91
CA ARG A 88 -1.97 -21.09 10.26
C ARG A 88 -2.81 -22.36 10.35
N VAL A 89 -3.70 -22.61 9.38
CA VAL A 89 -4.51 -23.83 9.24
C VAL A 89 -3.73 -24.85 8.42
#